data_AF-A0A949B9K3-F1
#
_entry.id   AF-A0A949B9K3-F1
#
_cell.length_a   1.000
_cell.length_b   1.000
_cell.length_c   1.000
_cell.angle_alpha   90.00
_cell.angle_beta   90.00
_cell.angle_gamma   90.00
#
_symmetry.space_group_name_H-M   'P 1'
#
loop_
_entity.id
_entity.type
_entity.pdbx_description
1 polymer ?
#
loop_
_entity_poly.entity_id
_entity_poly.type
_entity_poly.pdbx_seq_one_letter_code
_entity_poly.pdbx_strand_id
1 'polypeptide(L)' 'LEVLTEVREDELLKKAPQKIAKGILNVRNGKVNILPGFDGEYGKIEIIKGEDDGEKQLDLF' A
#
# COMPACT_ATOMS: atom_id res chain seq x y z
N LEU A 1 -11.03 -0.50 -11.18
CA LEU A 1 -9.74 -1.21 -11.02
C LEU A 1 -8.59 -0.47 -11.70
N GLU A 2 -8.86 0.19 -12.83
CA GLU A 2 -7.90 0.91 -13.69
C GLU A 2 -6.80 1.69 -12.93
N VAL A 3 -7.15 2.46 -11.90
CA VAL A 3 -6.16 3.22 -11.09
C VAL A 3 -5.16 2.33 -10.35
N LEU A 4 -5.58 1.16 -9.85
CA LEU A 4 -4.75 0.26 -9.06
C LEU A 4 -3.91 -0.68 -9.92
N THR A 5 -4.31 -0.96 -11.16
CA THR A 5 -3.65 -1.95 -12.03
C THR A 5 -3.07 -1.40 -13.33
N GLU A 6 -3.74 -0.45 -13.98
CA GLU A 6 -3.49 -0.13 -15.40
C GLU A 6 -2.90 1.27 -15.61
N VAL A 7 -3.22 2.23 -14.76
CA VAL A 7 -2.70 3.61 -14.87
C VAL A 7 -1.17 3.61 -14.85
N ARG A 8 -0.57 4.35 -15.78
CA ARG A 8 0.89 4.46 -15.92
C ARG A 8 1.53 5.13 -14.70
N GLU A 9 2.74 4.71 -14.35
CA GLU A 9 3.47 5.18 -13.18
C GLU A 9 3.66 6.72 -13.16
N ASP A 10 3.97 7.32 -14.30
CA ASP A 10 4.19 8.76 -14.43
C ASP A 10 2.91 9.57 -14.22
N GLU A 11 1.75 9.05 -14.63
CA GLU A 11 0.46 9.69 -14.37
C GLU A 11 0.04 9.54 -12.92
N LEU A 12 0.30 8.38 -12.32
CA LEU A 12 -0.01 8.10 -10.94
C LEU A 12 0.77 9.03 -10.00
N LEU A 13 2.07 9.21 -10.25
CA LEU A 13 2.94 10.11 -9.48
C LEU A 13 2.57 11.60 -9.64
N LYS A 14 1.93 11.98 -10.76
CA LYS A 14 1.48 13.36 -10.99
C LYS A 14 0.12 13.67 -10.36
N LYS A 15 -0.78 12.68 -10.31
CA LYS A 15 -2.19 12.87 -9.92
C LYS A 15 -2.51 12.41 -8.49
N ALA A 16 -1.74 11.49 -7.93
CA ALA A 16 -1.97 10.97 -6.58
C ALA A 16 -0.91 11.48 -5.59
N PRO A 17 -1.22 11.52 -4.28
CA PRO A 17 -0.23 11.75 -3.26
C PRO A 17 0.93 10.77 -3.40
N GLN A 18 2.16 11.26 -3.21
CA GLN A 18 3.37 10.47 -3.45
C GLN A 18 3.39 9.16 -2.63
N LYS A 19 2.86 9.18 -1.40
CA LYS A 19 2.71 8.00 -0.53
C LYS A 19 1.80 6.93 -1.14
N ILE A 20 0.63 7.34 -1.66
CA ILE A 20 -0.34 6.44 -2.30
C ILE A 20 0.21 5.89 -3.62
N ALA A 21 0.81 6.74 -4.45
CA ALA A 21 1.41 6.33 -5.72
C ALA A 21 2.51 5.28 -5.50
N LYS A 22 3.43 5.53 -4.56
CA LYS A 22 4.46 4.56 -4.15
C LYS A 22 3.85 3.26 -3.62
N GLY A 23 2.80 3.36 -2.80
CA GLY A 23 2.11 2.19 -2.27
C GLY A 23 1.56 1.28 -3.35
N ILE A 24 0.86 1.85 -4.33
CA ILE A 24 0.33 1.12 -5.48
C ILE A 24 1.46 0.49 -6.30
N LEU A 25 2.53 1.24 -6.59
CA LEU A 25 3.68 0.74 -7.35
C LEU A 25 4.40 -0.41 -6.63
N ASN A 26 4.54 -0.33 -5.31
CA ASN A 26 5.17 -1.40 -4.52
C ASN A 26 4.35 -2.68 -4.56
N VAL A 27 3.02 -2.59 -4.42
CA VAL A 27 2.13 -3.75 -4.52
C VAL A 27 2.20 -4.37 -5.92
N ARG A 28 2.12 -3.56 -6.99
CA ARG A 28 2.22 -4.04 -8.38
C ARG A 28 3.54 -4.77 -8.66
N ASN A 29 4.64 -4.28 -8.10
CA ASN A 29 5.97 -4.83 -8.31
C ASN A 29 6.34 -5.94 -7.29
N GLY A 30 5.44 -6.32 -6.39
CA GLY A 30 5.72 -7.31 -5.34
C GLY A 30 6.75 -6.84 -4.30
N LYS A 31 7.04 -5.53 -4.23
CA LYS A 31 7.97 -4.92 -3.28
C LYS A 31 7.29 -4.63 -1.95
N VAL A 32 6.69 -5.65 -1.35
CA VAL A 32 5.95 -5.57 -0.10
C VAL A 32 6.47 -6.61 0.88
N ASN A 33 6.50 -6.25 2.15
CA ASN A 33 6.79 -7.18 3.21
C ASN A 33 5.47 -7.86 3.63
N ILE A 34 5.44 -9.19 3.61
CA ILE A 34 4.24 -9.96 3.98
C ILE A 34 4.58 -10.81 5.19
N LEU A 35 3.83 -10.62 6.26
CA LEU A 35 3.81 -11.48 7.43
C LEU A 35 2.55 -12.35 7.32
N PRO A 36 2.68 -13.67 7.14
CA PRO A 36 1.52 -14.55 7.03
C PRO A 36 0.72 -14.55 8.34
N GLY A 37 -0.59 -14.68 8.22
CA GLY A 37 -1.49 -14.91 9.35
C GLY A 37 -1.46 -16.37 9.79
N PHE A 38 -2.00 -16.65 10.97
CA PHE A 38 -2.07 -18.00 11.53
C PHE A 38 -3.36 -18.17 12.34
N ASP A 39 -3.87 -19.41 12.43
CA ASP A 39 -5.01 -19.77 13.29
C ASP A 39 -6.25 -18.86 13.20
N GLY A 40 -6.62 -18.47 11.97
CA GLY A 40 -7.79 -17.62 11.72
C GLY A 40 -7.51 -16.12 11.83
N GLU A 41 -6.28 -15.72 12.14
CA GLU A 41 -5.84 -14.33 12.04
C GLU A 41 -5.40 -13.95 10.62
N TYR A 42 -5.67 -12.70 10.22
CA TYR A 42 -5.17 -12.15 8.96
C TYR A 42 -3.66 -11.88 9.03
N GLY A 43 -2.99 -12.12 7.90
CA GLY A 43 -1.61 -11.69 7.72
C GLY A 43 -1.49 -10.17 7.69
N LYS A 44 -0.29 -9.67 7.99
CA LYS A 44 0.03 -8.24 7.93
C LYS A 44 0.85 -7.97 6.69
N ILE A 45 0.53 -6.88 6.00
CA ILE A 45 1.30 -6.40 4.86
C ILE A 45 1.87 -5.02 5.19
N GLU A 46 3.16 -4.86 4.93
CA GLU A 46 3.85 -3.59 5.06
C GLU A 46 4.34 -3.15 3.68
N ILE A 47 3.80 -2.04 3.21
CA ILE A 47 3.95 -1.57 1.82
C ILE A 47 5.00 -0.44 1.73
N ILE A 48 5.21 0.32 2.80
CA ILE A 48 6.13 1.47 2.83
C ILE A 48 7.03 1.32 4.06
N LYS A 49 8.33 1.13 3.84
CA LYS A 49 9.32 0.97 4.92
C LYS A 49 9.72 2.33 5.49
N GLY A 50 9.61 2.50 6.80
CA GLY A 50 10.20 3.63 7.53
C GLY A 50 9.42 4.96 7.49
N GLU A 51 8.19 4.98 6.98
CA GLU A 51 7.27 6.12 7.14
C GLU A 51 6.27 5.82 8.26
N ASP A 52 6.71 6.03 9.51
CA ASP A 52 5.84 6.02 10.70
C ASP A 52 5.12 7.37 10.80
N ASP A 53 4.37 7.73 9.76
CA ASP A 53 3.46 8.87 9.83
C ASP A 53 2.22 8.36 10.56
N GLY A 54 2.15 8.67 11.86
CA GLY A 54 1.14 8.24 12.84
C GLY A 54 -0.31 8.61 12.55
N GLU A 55 -0.77 8.57 11.30
CA GLU A 55 -2.19 8.48 10.97
C GLU A 55 -2.65 7.05 11.20
N LYS A 56 -3.02 6.79 12.45
CA LYS A 56 -3.71 5.57 12.84
C LYS A 56 -4.93 5.40 11.94
N GLN A 57 -5.07 4.22 11.36
CA GLN A 57 -6.32 3.79 10.75
C GLN A 57 -7.44 4.04 11.76
N LEU A 58 -8.47 4.78 11.35
CA LEU A 58 -9.62 5.03 12.21
C LEU A 58 -10.24 3.69 12.55
N ASP A 59 -10.27 3.36 13.83
CA ASP A 59 -11.00 2.20 14.33
C ASP A 59 -12.47 2.36 13.95
N LEU A 60 -13.05 1.32 13.36
CA LEU A 60 -14.41 1.36 12.83
C LEU A 60 -15.47 1.17 13.94
N PHE A 61 -15.22 1.70 15.15
CA PHE A 61 -16.14 1.69 16.29
C PHE A 61 -15.91 2.89 17.21
#